data_AF-D2ZVJ6-F1
#
_entry.id   AF-D2ZVJ6-F1
#
_cell.length_a   1.000
_cell.length_b   1.000
_cell.length_c   1.000
_cell.angle_alpha   90.00
_cell.angle_beta   90.00
_cell.angle_gamma   90.00
#
_symmetry.space_group_name_H-M   'P 1'
#
loop_
_entity.id
_entity.type
_entity.pdbx_description
1 polymer ?
#
loop_
_entity_poly.entity_id
_entity_poly.type
_entity_poly.pdbx_seq_one_letter_code
_entity_poly.pdbx_strand_id
1 'polypeptide(L)'
;MHHIDPQSPLILAGDFNDWRQKSALSLGNALNLNEVFVDSNGKRPKTFPARLPVLSLDRVYTRNLEVLDSQIHNGKNWQRLSDHLPLSVKVRPKLP
;
A
#
# COMPACT_ATOMS: atom_id res chain seq x y z
N MET A 1 15.39 -3.75 21.01
CA MET A 1 15.06 -3.24 19.66
C MET A 1 15.12 -4.44 18.73
N HIS A 2 14.01 -4.89 18.15
CA HIS A 2 14.01 -6.00 17.21
C HIS A 2 14.25 -5.47 15.80
N HIS A 3 15.31 -5.93 15.17
CA HIS A 3 15.65 -5.58 13.80
C HIS A 3 15.11 -6.67 12.87
N ILE A 4 14.49 -6.27 11.75
CA ILE A 4 14.03 -7.19 10.70
C ILE A 4 15.15 -7.31 9.66
N ASP A 5 15.60 -8.53 9.39
CA ASP A 5 16.62 -8.80 8.37
C ASP A 5 16.22 -8.17 7.01
N PRO A 6 17.11 -7.41 6.35
CA PRO A 6 16.88 -6.85 5.02
C PRO A 6 16.46 -7.86 3.95
N GLN A 7 16.86 -9.13 4.09
CA GLN A 7 16.51 -10.24 3.19
C GLN A 7 15.19 -10.94 3.55
N SER A 8 14.62 -10.68 4.73
CA SER A 8 13.31 -11.23 5.07
C SER A 8 12.20 -10.64 4.18
N PRO A 9 11.25 -11.46 3.71
CA PRO A 9 10.00 -10.98 3.13
C PRO A 9 9.27 -10.07 4.13
N LEU A 10 8.86 -8.88 3.66
CA LEU A 10 8.21 -7.88 4.51
C LEU A 10 7.03 -7.25 3.77
N ILE A 11 5.90 -7.15 4.47
CA ILE A 11 4.74 -6.36 4.05
C ILE A 11 4.54 -5.27 5.09
N LEU A 12 4.39 -4.04 4.64
CA LEU A 12 3.93 -2.92 5.46
C LEU A 12 2.67 -2.36 4.80
N ALA A 13 1.53 -2.46 5.48
CA ALA A 13 0.25 -2.04 4.95
C ALA A 13 -0.58 -1.32 6.01
N GLY A 14 -1.29 -0.28 5.61
CA GLY A 14 -2.21 0.44 6.50
C GLY A 14 -2.56 1.84 6.02
N ASP A 15 -3.27 2.57 6.86
CA ASP A 15 -3.53 4.00 6.71
C ASP A 15 -2.33 4.79 7.25
N PHE A 16 -1.66 5.52 6.37
CA PHE A 16 -0.49 6.33 6.71
C PHE A 16 -0.87 7.76 7.10
N ASN A 17 -2.14 8.16 6.91
CA ASN A 17 -2.61 9.54 7.02
C ASN A 17 -1.73 10.54 6.24
N ASP A 18 -1.07 10.05 5.18
CA ASP A 18 -0.09 10.82 4.43
C ASP A 18 -0.74 11.52 3.23
N TRP A 19 -1.59 12.49 3.58
CA TRP A 19 -2.23 13.43 2.65
C TRP A 19 -1.24 14.22 1.78
N ARG A 20 0.03 14.35 2.18
CA ARG A 20 1.09 15.09 1.45
C ARG A 20 2.06 14.18 0.69
N GLN A 21 1.84 12.86 0.70
CA GLN A 21 2.63 11.86 -0.02
C GLN A 21 4.13 11.84 0.34
N LYS A 22 4.49 12.22 1.58
CA LYS A 22 5.88 12.23 2.07
C LYS A 22 6.40 10.86 2.52
N SER A 23 5.51 9.94 2.89
CA SER A 23 5.85 8.60 3.38
C SER A 23 6.64 7.77 2.35
N ALA A 24 6.34 7.93 1.06
CA ALA A 24 7.03 7.23 -0.01
C ALA A 24 8.52 7.61 -0.09
N LEU A 25 8.85 8.89 0.12
CA LEU A 25 10.23 9.38 0.10
C LEU A 25 11.02 8.97 1.35
N SER A 26 10.37 8.92 2.52
CA SER A 26 11.05 8.65 3.80
C SER A 26 11.12 7.16 4.16
N LEU A 27 10.06 6.38 3.97
CA LEU A 27 10.03 4.95 4.30
C LEU A 27 10.46 4.07 3.12
N GLY A 28 9.96 4.36 1.92
CA GLY A 28 10.20 3.55 0.72
C GLY A 28 11.69 3.35 0.46
N ASN A 29 12.39 4.47 0.27
CA ASN A 29 13.82 4.47 -0.03
C ASN A 29 14.69 4.02 1.15
N ALA A 30 14.37 4.44 2.39
CA ALA A 30 15.21 4.12 3.55
C ALA A 30 15.19 2.63 3.91
N LEU A 31 14.10 1.91 3.61
CA LEU A 31 13.91 0.52 4.00
C LEU A 31 13.92 -0.47 2.83
N ASN A 32 14.27 0.00 1.62
CA ASN A 32 14.22 -0.78 0.38
C ASN A 32 12.84 -1.44 0.16
N LEU A 33 11.79 -0.63 0.30
CA LEU A 33 10.39 -1.04 0.19
C LEU A 33 9.82 -0.59 -1.17
N ASN A 34 9.15 -1.51 -1.87
CA ASN A 34 8.43 -1.24 -3.10
C ASN A 34 6.98 -0.91 -2.80
N GLU A 35 6.48 0.24 -3.25
CA GLU A 35 5.07 0.58 -3.14
C GLU A 35 4.24 -0.17 -4.19
N VAL A 36 3.18 -0.86 -3.76
CA VAL A 36 2.37 -1.71 -4.65
C VAL A 36 1.38 -0.89 -5.49
N PHE A 37 0.82 0.17 -4.92
CA PHE A 37 -0.24 0.97 -5.54
C PHE A 37 0.28 2.34 -5.98
N VAL A 38 1.23 2.34 -6.91
CA VAL A 38 1.77 3.56 -7.52
C VAL A 38 1.85 3.37 -9.04
N ASP A 39 1.29 4.32 -9.80
CA ASP A 39 1.37 4.29 -11.27
C ASP A 39 2.69 4.90 -11.77
N SER A 40 2.91 4.86 -13.09
CA SER A 40 4.11 5.42 -13.73
C SER A 40 4.27 6.94 -13.53
N ASN A 41 3.23 7.64 -13.12
CA ASN A 41 3.22 9.08 -12.84
C ASN A 41 3.32 9.37 -11.34
N GLY A 42 3.56 8.34 -10.51
CA GLY A 42 3.64 8.49 -9.05
C GLY A 42 2.29 8.66 -8.36
N LYS A 43 1.16 8.46 -9.05
CA LYS A 43 -0.18 8.58 -8.46
C LYS A 43 -0.58 7.31 -7.74
N ARG A 44 -1.37 7.50 -6.69
CA ARG A 44 -1.89 6.46 -5.80
C ARG A 44 -3.41 6.44 -5.86
N PRO A 45 -4.06 5.30 -5.59
CA PRO A 45 -5.50 5.24 -5.52
C PRO A 45 -6.01 6.16 -4.41
N LYS A 46 -7.13 6.83 -4.68
CA LYS A 46 -7.86 7.56 -3.65
C LYS A 46 -8.73 6.54 -2.94
N THR A 47 -8.55 6.42 -1.63
CA THR A 47 -9.23 5.43 -0.79
C THR A 47 -10.17 6.08 0.21
N PHE A 48 -10.00 7.37 0.50
CA PHE A 48 -10.79 8.10 1.48
C PHE A 48 -11.39 9.41 0.92
N PRO A 49 -12.61 9.79 1.32
CA PRO A 49 -13.63 8.93 1.92
C PRO A 49 -14.20 7.94 0.88
N ALA A 50 -14.59 6.75 1.30
CA ALA A 50 -14.96 5.64 0.42
C ALA A 50 -16.09 5.98 -0.58
N ARG A 51 -17.04 6.81 -0.16
CA ARG A 51 -18.19 7.23 -0.99
C ARG A 51 -17.86 8.31 -2.01
N LEU A 52 -16.78 9.06 -1.79
CA LEU A 52 -16.29 10.09 -2.71
C LEU A 52 -14.75 10.14 -2.61
N PRO A 53 -14.03 9.19 -3.21
CA PRO A 53 -12.60 9.06 -2.97
C PRO A 53 -11.84 10.27 -3.51
N VAL A 54 -11.22 11.03 -2.61
CA VAL A 54 -10.44 12.24 -2.94
C VAL A 54 -9.02 12.23 -2.39
N LEU A 55 -8.77 11.50 -1.29
CA LEU A 55 -7.48 11.38 -0.62
C LEU A 55 -6.90 9.97 -0.76
N SER A 56 -5.58 9.91 -0.92
CA SER A 56 -4.80 8.68 -0.93
C SER A 56 -4.09 8.52 0.40
N LEU A 57 -4.72 7.86 1.37
CA LEU A 57 -4.17 7.73 2.72
C LEU A 57 -3.58 6.34 2.98
N ASP A 58 -4.16 5.31 2.36
CA ASP A 58 -3.71 3.93 2.50
C ASP A 58 -2.51 3.61 1.60
N ARG A 59 -1.61 2.76 2.09
CA ARG A 59 -0.43 2.29 1.36
C ARG A 59 -0.23 0.80 1.60
N VAL A 60 0.34 0.14 0.60
CA VAL A 60 0.92 -1.20 0.75
C VAL A 60 2.33 -1.17 0.17
N TYR A 61 3.29 -1.52 1.00
CA TYR A 61 4.70 -1.64 0.67
C TYR A 61 5.15 -3.10 0.83
N THR A 62 6.05 -3.55 -0.04
CA THR A 62 6.59 -4.91 -0.03
C THR A 62 8.10 -4.93 -0.22
N ARG A 63 8.78 -5.91 0.39
CA ARG A 63 10.19 -6.21 0.16
C ARG A 63 10.39 -7.72 0.12
N ASN A 64 11.26 -8.18 -0.78
CA ASN A 64 11.54 -9.60 -1.06
C ASN A 64 10.28 -10.45 -1.33
N LEU A 65 9.27 -9.81 -1.92
CA LEU A 65 8.01 -10.40 -2.35
C LEU A 65 7.77 -10.06 -3.82
N GLU A 66 7.20 -11.00 -4.54
CA GLU A 66 6.60 -10.80 -5.85
C GLU A 66 5.11 -10.48 -5.67
N VAL A 67 4.65 -9.39 -6.29
CA VAL A 67 3.22 -9.04 -6.34
C VAL A 67 2.60 -9.77 -7.51
N LEU A 68 1.66 -10.68 -7.23
CA LEU A 68 0.96 -11.48 -8.22
C LEU A 68 -0.33 -10.80 -8.70
N ASP A 69 -0.99 -10.06 -7.80
CA ASP A 69 -2.21 -9.31 -8.10
C ASP A 69 -2.39 -8.18 -7.08
N SER A 70 -3.03 -7.08 -7.49
CA SER A 70 -3.37 -5.95 -6.63
C SER A 70 -4.67 -5.31 -7.08
N GLN A 71 -5.58 -5.06 -6.13
CA GLN A 71 -6.92 -4.55 -6.44
C GLN A 71 -7.38 -3.52 -5.41
N ILE A 72 -8.16 -2.55 -5.89
CA ILE A 72 -8.94 -1.62 -5.08
C ILE A 72 -10.42 -2.00 -5.14
N HIS A 73 -11.03 -2.11 -3.97
CA HIS A 73 -12.41 -2.57 -3.82
C HIS A 73 -13.37 -1.38 -3.72
N ASN A 74 -13.78 -0.82 -4.87
CA ASN A 74 -14.60 0.41 -4.95
C ASN A 74 -16.12 0.19 -5.06
N GLY A 75 -16.59 -1.06 -5.02
CA GLY A 75 -18.01 -1.40 -5.17
C GLY A 75 -18.89 -0.87 -4.02
N LYS A 76 -20.19 -0.66 -4.28
CA LYS A 76 -21.15 -0.08 -3.31
C LYS A 76 -21.20 -0.81 -1.96
N ASN A 77 -20.99 -2.13 -1.95
CA ASN A 77 -20.96 -2.91 -0.70
C ASN A 77 -19.76 -2.49 0.17
N TRP A 78 -18.57 -2.34 -0.43
CA TRP A 78 -17.36 -1.91 0.27
C TRP A 78 -17.48 -0.50 0.84
N GLN A 79 -18.09 0.43 0.08
CA GLN A 79 -18.34 1.81 0.52
C GLN A 79 -19.31 1.93 1.72
N ARG A 80 -20.01 0.85 2.08
CA ARG A 80 -20.90 0.78 3.24
C ARG A 80 -20.24 0.16 4.47
N LEU A 81 -19.13 -0.56 4.28
CA LEU A 81 -18.44 -1.30 5.35
C LEU A 81 -17.39 -0.44 6.07
N SER A 82 -16.85 0.58 5.40
CA SER A 82 -15.82 1.47 5.94
C SER A 82 -15.89 2.84 5.26
N ASP A 83 -15.29 3.85 5.88
CA ASP A 83 -14.98 5.15 5.30
C ASP A 83 -13.72 5.13 4.42
N HIS A 84 -12.97 4.03 4.40
CA HIS A 84 -11.87 3.76 3.45
C HIS A 84 -12.24 2.65 2.45
N LEU A 85 -11.78 2.79 1.20
CA LEU A 85 -11.82 1.72 0.19
C LEU A 85 -10.72 0.69 0.48
N PRO A 86 -11.04 -0.62 0.59
CA PRO A 86 -10.04 -1.65 0.82
C PRO A 86 -9.07 -1.80 -0.34
N LEU A 87 -7.81 -2.06 0.00
CA LEU A 87 -6.76 -2.48 -0.92
C LEU A 87 -6.41 -3.94 -0.62
N SER A 88 -6.36 -4.79 -1.65
CA SER A 88 -5.90 -6.18 -1.52
C SER A 88 -4.69 -6.45 -2.39
N VAL A 89 -3.74 -7.22 -1.88
CA VAL A 89 -2.54 -7.62 -2.61
C VAL A 89 -2.31 -9.11 -2.41
N LYS A 90 -2.10 -9.83 -3.52
CA LYS A 90 -1.65 -11.22 -3.52
C LYS A 90 -0.16 -11.25 -3.76
N VAL A 91 0.60 -11.88 -2.88
CA VAL A 91 2.06 -11.94 -2.94
C VAL A 91 2.59 -13.35 -2.79
N ARG A 92 3.82 -13.55 -3.28
CA ARG A 92 4.63 -14.75 -3.08
C ARG A 92 6.03 -14.35 -2.61
N PRO A 93 6.63 -15.04 -1.62
CA PRO A 93 8.04 -14.85 -1.27
C PRO A 93 8.93 -15.09 -2.49
N LYS A 94 9.87 -14.16 -2.72
CA LYS A 94 10.97 -14.43 -3.65
C LYS A 94 11.90 -15.41 -2.95
N LEU A 95 11.82 -16.68 -3.32
CA LEU A 95 12.80 -17.65 -2.86
C LEU A 95 14.15 -17.35 -3.54
N PRO A 96 15.28 -17.49 -2.82
CA PRO A 96 16.59 -17.52 -3.47
C PRO A 96 16.70 -18.68 -4.47
#